data_AF-X1HB65-F1
#
_entry.id   AF-X1HB65-F1
#
_cell.length_a   1.000
_cell.length_b   1.000
_cell.length_c   1.000
_cell.angle_alpha   90.00
_cell.angle_beta   90.00
_cell.angle_gamma   90.00
#
_symmetry.space_group_name_H-M   'P 1'
#
loop_
_entity.id
_entity.type
_entity.pdbx_description
1 polymer ?
#
loop_
_entity_poly.entity_id
_entity_poly.type
_entity_poly.pdbx_seq_one_letter_code
_entity_poly.pdbx_strand_id
1 'polypeptide(L)'
;LGCTDEAVGHYQALLRLNPGDNQGVRFILVPKLIQLGHDEAATKILDQYGDSPMAAPLYSRALLAFRAEGDTPAARASLRWARQA
;
A
#
# COMPACT_ATOMS: atom_id res chain seq x y z
N LEU A 1 16.52 -15.91 3.01
CA LEU A 1 15.21 -16.53 2.68
C LEU A 1 14.46 -15.53 1.81
N GLY A 2 14.39 -15.82 0.50
CA GLY A 2 14.26 -14.79 -0.53
C GLY A 2 13.65 -15.32 -1.82
N CYS A 3 12.33 -15.32 -1.86
CA CYS A 3 11.55 -15.24 -3.10
C CYS A 3 10.49 -14.15 -2.90
N THR A 4 10.93 -12.90 -2.95
CA THR A 4 10.06 -11.74 -2.70
C THR A 4 8.86 -11.72 -3.65
N ASP A 5 9.04 -12.15 -4.90
CA ASP A 5 7.97 -12.19 -5.92
C ASP A 5 7.00 -13.36 -5.72
N GLU A 6 7.47 -14.55 -5.35
CA GLU A 6 6.59 -15.69 -5.03
C GLU A 6 5.69 -15.36 -3.84
N ALA A 7 6.23 -14.67 -2.82
CA ALA A 7 5.44 -14.21 -1.68
C ALA A 7 4.33 -13.23 -2.10
N VAL A 8 4.61 -12.30 -3.02
CA VAL A 8 3.60 -11.39 -3.57
C VAL A 8 2.49 -12.17 -4.27
N GLY A 9 2.83 -13.17 -5.08
CA GLY A 9 1.85 -14.03 -5.75
C GLY A 9 0.92 -14.75 -4.75
N HIS A 10 1.47 -15.27 -3.65
CA HIS A 10 0.66 -15.90 -2.60
C HIS A 10 -0.27 -14.90 -1.89
N TYR A 11 0.20 -13.70 -1.55
CA TYR A 11 -0.64 -12.69 -0.93
C TYR A 11 -1.75 -12.18 -1.87
N GLN A 12 -1.46 -12.01 -3.16
CA GLN A 12 -2.47 -11.67 -4.15
C GLN A 12 -3.52 -12.78 -4.29
N ALA A 13 -3.11 -14.04 -4.28
CA ALA A 13 -4.02 -15.17 -4.29
C ALA A 13 -4.93 -15.20 -3.04
N LEU A 14 -4.37 -14.93 -1.86
CA LEU A 14 -5.14 -14.84 -0.62
C LEU A 14 -6.15 -13.69 -0.67
N LEU A 15 -5.77 -12.52 -1.19
CA LEU A 15 -6.67 -11.38 -1.33
C LEU A 15 -7.80 -11.65 -2.33
N ARG A 16 -7.50 -12.38 -3.41
CA ARG A 16 -8.52 -12.82 -4.39
C ARG A 16 -9.53 -13.81 -3.78
N LEU A 17 -9.06 -14.71 -2.91
CA LEU A 17 -9.92 -15.67 -2.20
C LEU A 17 -10.74 -15.02 -1.09
N ASN A 18 -10.23 -13.92 -0.51
CA ASN A 18 -10.87 -13.17 0.57
C ASN A 18 -10.92 -11.68 0.23
N PRO A 19 -11.83 -11.24 -0.66
CA PRO A 19 -11.91 -9.84 -1.10
C PRO A 19 -12.26 -8.86 0.03
N GLY A 20 -12.91 -9.34 1.10
CA GLY A 20 -13.14 -8.53 2.31
C GLY A 20 -11.87 -8.24 3.10
N ASP A 21 -10.76 -8.95 2.79
CA ASP A 21 -9.49 -8.88 3.49
C ASP A 21 -9.63 -8.95 5.02
N ASN A 22 -10.51 -9.85 5.48
CA ASN A 22 -10.79 -10.05 6.91
C ASN A 22 -9.54 -10.49 7.69
N GLN A 23 -8.50 -10.96 6.99
CA GLN A 23 -7.22 -11.39 7.56
C GLN A 23 -6.14 -10.30 7.48
N GLY A 24 -6.43 -9.14 6.88
CA GLY A 24 -5.50 -8.01 6.82
C GLY A 24 -4.27 -8.25 5.94
N VAL A 25 -4.35 -9.13 4.95
CA VAL A 25 -3.26 -9.44 3.99
C VAL A 25 -2.82 -8.17 3.25
N ARG A 26 -3.72 -7.21 3.00
CA ARG A 26 -3.35 -5.96 2.32
C ARG A 26 -2.28 -5.17 3.07
N PHE A 27 -2.25 -5.26 4.40
CA PHE A 27 -1.26 -4.56 5.22
C PHE A 27 0.16 -5.12 5.07
N ILE A 28 0.28 -6.36 4.58
CA ILE A 28 1.57 -6.99 4.26
C ILE A 28 1.91 -6.77 2.78
N LEU A 29 0.92 -6.95 1.91
CA LEU A 29 1.10 -6.91 0.46
C LEU A 29 1.46 -5.51 -0.05
N VAL A 30 0.80 -4.45 0.42
CA VAL A 30 1.03 -3.09 -0.06
C VAL A 30 2.48 -2.63 0.20
N PRO A 31 3.04 -2.71 1.44
CA PRO A 31 4.44 -2.36 1.67
C PRO A 31 5.41 -3.20 0.85
N LYS A 32 5.11 -4.49 0.65
CA LYS A 32 5.95 -5.40 -0.14
C LYS A 32 6.00 -5.01 -1.61
N LEU A 33 4.87 -4.62 -2.20
CA LEU A 33 4.80 -4.09 -3.57
C LEU A 33 5.59 -2.78 -3.70
N ILE A 34 5.46 -1.87 -2.74
CA ILE A 34 6.24 -0.62 -2.72
C ILE A 34 7.75 -0.94 -2.63
N GLN A 35 8.17 -1.83 -1.73
CA GLN A 35 9.58 -2.24 -1.61
C GLN A 35 10.16 -2.79 -2.92
N LEU A 36 9.33 -3.45 -3.72
CA LEU A 36 9.68 -3.97 -5.05
C LEU A 36 9.62 -2.94 -6.19
N GLY A 37 9.12 -1.74 -5.92
CA GLY A 37 8.87 -0.72 -6.95
C GLY A 37 7.60 -0.98 -7.77
N HIS A 38 6.72 -1.87 -7.34
CA HIS A 38 5.43 -2.16 -7.97
C HIS A 38 4.37 -1.15 -7.51
N ASP A 39 4.64 0.14 -7.69
CA ASP A 39 3.86 1.25 -7.12
C ASP A 39 2.44 1.28 -7.66
N GLU A 40 2.23 1.02 -8.96
CA GLU A 40 0.89 0.97 -9.56
C GLU A 40 0.03 -0.15 -8.95
N ALA A 41 0.62 -1.32 -8.68
CA ALA A 41 -0.08 -2.43 -8.06
C ALA A 41 -0.44 -2.11 -6.60
N ALA A 42 0.45 -1.44 -5.87
CA ALA A 42 0.19 -0.98 -4.51
C ALA A 42 -0.96 0.04 -4.47
N THR A 43 -0.95 1.02 -5.38
CA THR A 43 -2.03 2.03 -5.52
C THR A 43 -3.37 1.37 -5.81
N LYS A 44 -3.44 0.41 -6.74
CA LYS A 44 -4.68 -0.32 -7.06
C LYS A 44 -5.30 -1.00 -5.84
N ILE A 45 -4.49 -1.62 -4.99
CA ILE A 45 -4.98 -2.24 -3.74
C ILE A 45 -5.48 -1.16 -2.78
N LEU A 46 -4.73 -0.06 -2.60
CA LEU A 46 -5.16 1.02 -1.71
C LEU A 46 -6.49 1.65 -2.16
N ASP A 47 -6.68 1.81 -3.47
CA ASP A 47 -7.92 2.37 -4.03
C ASP A 47 -9.09 1.39 -3.89
N GLN A 48 -8.84 0.07 -4.03
CA GLN A 48 -9.86 -0.95 -3.82
C GLN A 48 -10.46 -0.92 -2.40
N TYR A 49 -9.65 -0.63 -1.38
CA TYR A 49 -10.09 -0.57 0.02
C TYR A 49 -10.43 0.86 0.48
N GLY A 50 -10.37 1.85 -0.42
CA GLY A 50 -10.78 3.23 -0.19
C GLY A 50 -9.98 3.98 0.89
N ASP A 51 -10.59 5.04 1.40
CA ASP A 51 -10.01 5.87 2.45
C ASP A 51 -10.10 5.16 3.80
N SER A 52 -9.02 4.45 4.15
CA SER A 52 -8.86 3.83 5.46
C SER A 52 -8.30 4.86 6.45
N PRO A 53 -8.89 5.03 7.66
CA PRO A 53 -8.33 5.87 8.71
C PRO A 53 -7.10 5.22 9.39
N MET A 54 -6.67 4.04 8.93
CA MET A 54 -5.55 3.31 9.53
C MET A 54 -4.21 3.89 9.06
N ALA A 55 -3.23 3.94 9.96
CA ALA A 55 -1.91 4.49 9.65
C ALA A 55 -1.24 3.81 8.44
N ALA A 56 -1.27 2.48 8.33
CA ALA A 56 -0.52 1.76 7.29
C ALA A 56 -0.92 2.14 5.84
N PRO A 57 -2.21 2.16 5.45
CA PRO A 57 -2.64 2.68 4.15
C PRO A 57 -2.28 4.16 3.93
N LEU A 58 -2.41 5.00 4.95
CA LEU A 58 -2.14 6.43 4.84
C LEU A 58 -0.65 6.72 4.61
N TYR A 59 0.25 6.07 5.36
CA TYR A 59 1.69 6.18 5.12
C TYR A 59 2.10 5.56 3.79
N SER A 60 1.44 4.49 3.33
CA SER A 60 1.68 3.92 2.01
C SER A 60 1.30 4.89 0.89
N ARG A 61 0.14 5.55 0.99
CA ARG A 61 -0.28 6.62 0.05
C ARG A 61 0.70 7.79 0.07
N ALA A 62 1.13 8.23 1.25
CA ALA A 62 2.11 9.32 1.37
C ALA A 62 3.43 8.95 0.67
N LEU A 63 3.96 7.75 0.92
CA LEU A 63 5.18 7.28 0.27
C LEU A 63 5.04 7.19 -1.25
N LEU A 64 3.92 6.67 -1.75
CA LEU A 64 3.64 6.60 -3.19
C LEU A 64 3.57 8.00 -3.82
N ALA A 65 2.98 8.99 -3.13
CA ALA A 65 2.97 10.38 -3.60
C ALA A 65 4.39 10.96 -3.71
N PHE A 66 5.25 10.72 -2.71
CA PHE A 66 6.66 11.13 -2.77
C PHE A 66 7.43 10.46 -3.90
N ARG A 67 7.14 9.19 -4.21
CA ARG A 67 7.81 8.48 -5.32
C ARG A 67 7.36 8.98 -6.68
N ALA A 68 6.07 9.29 -6.83
CA ALA A 68 5.49 9.72 -8.10
C ALA A 68 5.85 11.18 -8.44
N GLU A 69 5.79 12.07 -7.46
CA GLU A 69 5.87 13.52 -7.69
C GLU A 69 7.11 14.17 -7.07
N GLY A 70 7.84 13.45 -6.21
CA GLY A 70 8.88 14.02 -5.38
C GLY A 70 8.34 14.77 -4.17
N ASP A 71 9.15 15.67 -3.62
CA ASP A 71 8.80 16.45 -2.43
C ASP A 71 7.90 17.65 -2.78
N THR A 72 6.64 17.37 -3.10
CA THR A 72 5.63 18.38 -3.45
C THR A 72 4.75 18.78 -2.25
N PRO A 73 4.08 19.93 -2.30
CA PRO A 73 3.08 20.29 -1.29
C PRO A 73 1.99 19.23 -1.10
N ALA A 74 1.62 18.52 -2.18
CA ALA A 74 0.64 17.43 -2.16
C ALA A 74 1.18 16.21 -1.40
N ALA A 75 2.39 15.72 -1.73
CA ALA A 75 3.03 14.61 -1.03
C ALA A 75 3.22 14.92 0.48
N ARG A 76 3.64 16.16 0.81
CA ARG A 76 3.72 16.62 2.21
C ARG A 76 2.35 16.67 2.88
N ALA A 77 1.28 17.02 2.17
CA ALA A 77 -0.07 17.03 2.72
C ALA A 77 -0.53 15.61 3.08
N SER A 78 -0.30 14.64 2.18
CA SER A 78 -0.59 13.22 2.44
C SER A 78 0.17 12.71 3.67
N LEU A 79 1.44 13.10 3.85
CA LEU A 79 2.20 12.74 5.06
C LEU A 79 1.68 13.42 6.32
N ARG A 80 1.31 14.71 6.26
CA ARG A 80 0.70 15.40 7.42
C ARG A 80 -0.59 14.71 7.85
N TRP A 81 -1.41 14.31 6.89
CA TRP A 81 -2.64 13.55 7.16
C TRP A 81 -2.32 12.21 7.82
N ALA A 82 -1.37 11.44 7.28
CA ALA A 82 -0.95 10.16 7.85
C ALA A 82 -0.40 10.28 9.29
N ARG A 83 0.17 11.43 9.67
CA ARG A 83 0.68 11.69 11.03
C ARG A 83 -0.39 12.04 12.06
N GLN A 84 -1.62 12.34 11.62
CA GLN A 84 -2.74 12.72 12.48
C GLN A 84 -3.71 11.56 12.74
N ALA A 85 -3.52 10.44 12.05
CA ALA A 85 -4.33 9.23 12.15
C ALA A 85 -3.98 8.36 13.36
#